data_AF-A0A1B7KTQ4-F1
#
_entry.id   AF-A0A1B7KTQ4-F1
#
_cell.length_a   1.000
_cell.length_b   1.000
_cell.length_c   1.000
_cell.angle_alpha   90.00
_cell.angle_beta   90.00
_cell.angle_gamma   90.00
#
_symmetry.space_group_name_H-M   'P 1'
#
loop_
_entity.id
_entity.type
_entity.pdbx_description
1 polymer ?
#
loop_
_entity_poly.entity_id
_entity_poly.type
_entity_poly.pdbx_seq_one_letter_code
_entity_poly.pdbx_strand_id
1 'polypeptide(L)'
;MNKPVLDIQDRPSPAQWLTLSLQHLFAMFGATILVPYLVGLSPSIALITSGLGTLAFLAITKWQVPAYLGSSFAFIAPIIAAKTAGGPGAAMIGSFLAGLVYGIVALVIKKAGYRWIMKLLPPVVVGPVIIVIGLGLANTAVGMAMNGPDGKYSFTHFSVALVTLAATIVCSVFLRGMLSLVPVLAGIIVGYVYALIVGVVDFSKVAKAKWFEMPDFLLPFVDYPVHVTWDIVMLMVPVAVVTLSEHIGHQLVLSKVVGRDLIQKPGLHRSILGDGTATMISALIGGPPKTTYGENIGVLAITRVYSVYVLAGAAVIAIIFGFIGKVTALISSIPTPVMGGVSILLFGIIASSGLRMLVDSRIDFGDKRNLVISSVILVIGIGGAVLKVTEQFQIQGMALAAICGVVLNLILPGRPQINENMFERKTENSNDHVA
;
A
#
# COMPACT_ATOMS: atom_id res chain seq x y z
N MET A 1 20.87 12.87 14.20
CA MET A 1 20.09 12.66 12.95
C MET A 1 20.95 13.13 11.81
N ASN A 2 21.21 12.29 10.81
CA ASN A 2 22.06 12.69 9.68
C ASN A 2 21.30 13.67 8.78
N LYS A 3 21.97 14.73 8.31
CA LYS A 3 21.38 15.77 7.46
C LYS A 3 20.77 15.18 6.17
N PRO A 4 19.64 15.74 5.68
CA PRO A 4 19.06 15.35 4.39
C PRO A 4 20.03 15.65 3.25
N VAL A 5 20.02 14.80 2.21
CA VAL A 5 20.74 15.06 0.95
C VAL A 5 19.96 16.05 0.10
N LEU A 6 18.64 15.87 0.05
CA LEU A 6 17.67 16.83 -0.50
C LEU A 6 16.51 16.92 0.47
N ASP A 7 16.18 18.12 0.92
CA ASP A 7 15.01 18.39 1.76
C ASP A 7 13.71 18.41 0.92
N ILE A 8 12.56 18.46 1.59
CA ILE A 8 11.22 18.34 1.00
C ILE A 8 11.02 19.28 -0.19
N GLN A 9 11.42 20.54 -0.05
CA GLN A 9 11.20 21.58 -1.06
C GLN A 9 12.41 21.81 -1.97
N ASP A 10 13.48 21.02 -1.81
CA ASP A 10 14.68 21.17 -2.64
C ASP A 10 14.40 20.66 -4.04
N ARG A 11 14.86 21.43 -5.05
CA ARG A 11 14.73 21.07 -6.46
C ARG A 11 16.05 20.45 -6.93
N PRO A 12 16.08 19.16 -7.28
CA PRO A 12 17.28 18.53 -7.85
C PRO A 12 17.60 19.10 -9.23
N SER A 13 18.86 18.93 -9.67
CA SER A 13 19.25 19.21 -11.06
C SER A 13 18.50 18.28 -12.03
N PRO A 14 18.32 18.64 -13.32
CA PRO A 14 17.50 17.83 -14.25
C PRO A 14 17.92 16.36 -14.37
N ALA A 15 19.23 16.10 -14.41
CA ALA A 15 19.75 14.74 -14.50
C ALA A 15 19.51 13.95 -13.19
N GLN A 16 19.76 14.60 -12.04
CA GLN A 16 19.51 14.01 -10.72
C GLN A 16 18.01 13.79 -10.47
N TRP A 17 17.17 14.71 -10.94
CA TRP A 17 15.72 14.63 -10.88
C TRP A 17 15.23 13.39 -11.60
N LEU A 18 15.69 13.16 -12.83
CA LEU A 18 15.27 12.02 -13.65
C LEU A 18 15.69 10.69 -13.02
N THR A 19 16.93 10.57 -12.57
CA THR A 19 17.45 9.31 -11.99
C THR A 19 16.75 8.96 -10.68
N LEU A 20 16.59 9.93 -9.78
CA LEU A 20 15.88 9.71 -8.50
C LEU A 20 14.38 9.45 -8.73
N SER A 21 13.76 10.09 -9.72
CA SER A 21 12.35 9.85 -10.08
C SER A 21 12.14 8.43 -10.59
N LEU A 22 13.02 7.95 -11.48
CA LEU A 22 13.00 6.56 -11.95
C LEU A 22 13.22 5.58 -10.79
N GLN A 23 14.12 5.90 -9.86
CA GLN A 23 14.34 5.07 -8.68
C GLN A 23 13.07 4.91 -7.85
N HIS A 24 12.34 6.01 -7.57
CA HIS A 24 11.08 5.95 -6.83
C HIS A 24 9.97 5.23 -7.60
N LEU A 25 9.90 5.40 -8.93
CA LEU A 25 9.00 4.67 -9.79
C LEU A 25 9.25 3.16 -9.69
N PHE A 26 10.51 2.73 -9.82
CA PHE A 26 10.88 1.32 -9.81
C PHE A 26 10.76 0.66 -8.43
N ALA A 27 10.88 1.44 -7.35
CA ALA A 27 10.69 0.94 -5.99
C ALA A 27 9.24 0.52 -5.73
N MET A 28 8.25 1.32 -6.17
CA MET A 28 6.83 0.99 -6.01
C MET A 28 6.29 0.03 -7.07
N PHE A 29 7.01 -0.10 -8.20
CA PHE A 29 6.49 -0.73 -9.42
C PHE A 29 5.88 -2.11 -9.16
N GLY A 30 6.63 -3.00 -8.51
CA GLY A 30 6.18 -4.39 -8.28
C GLY A 30 4.89 -4.48 -7.47
N ALA A 31 4.77 -3.70 -6.39
CA ALA A 31 3.56 -3.67 -5.57
C ALA A 31 2.37 -3.03 -6.32
N THR A 32 2.61 -1.95 -7.07
CA THR A 32 1.56 -1.24 -7.82
C THR A 32 0.93 -2.11 -8.91
N ILE A 33 1.71 -2.96 -9.59
CA ILE A 33 1.22 -3.88 -10.63
C ILE A 33 0.64 -5.18 -10.07
N LEU A 34 0.96 -5.55 -8.82
CA LEU A 34 0.49 -6.78 -8.20
C LEU A 34 -1.02 -6.76 -7.93
N VAL A 35 -1.55 -5.66 -7.40
CA VAL A 35 -3.00 -5.53 -7.16
C VAL A 35 -3.81 -5.70 -8.45
N PRO A 36 -3.60 -4.90 -9.53
CA PRO A 36 -4.38 -5.05 -10.76
C PRO A 36 -4.22 -6.45 -11.37
N TYR A 37 -3.05 -7.08 -11.24
CA TYR A 37 -2.85 -8.47 -11.65
C TYR A 37 -3.78 -9.43 -10.87
N LEU A 38 -3.82 -9.34 -9.54
CA LEU A 38 -4.64 -10.20 -8.68
C LEU A 38 -6.15 -9.98 -8.86
N VAL A 39 -6.57 -8.75 -9.15
CA VAL A 39 -8.00 -8.43 -9.31
C VAL A 39 -8.46 -8.42 -10.77
N GLY A 40 -7.56 -8.68 -11.73
CA GLY A 40 -7.85 -8.62 -13.16
C GLY A 40 -8.28 -7.22 -13.63
N LEU A 41 -7.54 -6.20 -13.23
CA LEU A 41 -7.62 -4.83 -13.76
C LEU A 41 -6.38 -4.54 -14.61
N SER A 42 -6.45 -3.48 -15.42
CA SER A 42 -5.33 -3.09 -16.27
C SER A 42 -4.13 -2.55 -15.47
N PRO A 43 -2.90 -3.09 -15.66
CA PRO A 43 -1.69 -2.52 -15.08
C PRO A 43 -1.41 -1.10 -15.58
N SER A 44 -1.83 -0.77 -16.81
CA SER A 44 -1.63 0.56 -17.39
C SER A 44 -2.43 1.63 -16.64
N ILE A 45 -3.70 1.33 -16.38
CA ILE A 45 -4.58 2.18 -15.58
C ILE A 45 -4.06 2.30 -14.15
N ALA A 46 -3.53 1.23 -13.57
CA ALA A 46 -2.95 1.27 -12.22
C ALA A 46 -1.76 2.23 -12.12
N LEU A 47 -0.88 2.27 -13.14
CA LEU A 47 0.24 3.22 -13.22
C LEU A 47 -0.24 4.67 -13.40
N ILE A 48 -1.18 4.90 -14.32
CA ILE A 48 -1.74 6.23 -14.57
C ILE A 48 -2.42 6.79 -13.32
N THR A 49 -3.30 6.01 -12.71
CA THR A 49 -4.01 6.40 -11.49
C THR A 49 -3.08 6.57 -10.30
N SER A 50 -1.99 5.82 -10.22
CA SER A 50 -0.96 5.99 -9.20
C SER A 50 -0.23 7.32 -9.37
N GLY A 51 0.15 7.68 -10.60
CA GLY A 51 0.74 8.98 -10.89
C GLY A 51 -0.23 10.14 -10.66
N LEU A 52 -1.44 10.08 -11.22
CA LEU A 52 -2.47 11.12 -11.02
C LEU A 52 -2.83 11.30 -9.54
N GLY A 53 -3.01 10.18 -8.82
CA GLY A 53 -3.26 10.18 -7.39
C GLY A 53 -2.12 10.79 -6.58
N THR A 54 -0.87 10.47 -6.94
CA THR A 54 0.31 11.08 -6.30
C THR A 54 0.38 12.59 -6.54
N LEU A 55 0.15 13.06 -7.77
CA LEU A 55 0.13 14.50 -8.07
C LEU A 55 -0.98 15.23 -7.30
N ALA A 56 -2.18 14.65 -7.23
CA ALA A 56 -3.29 15.18 -6.44
C ALA A 56 -2.95 15.23 -4.94
N PHE A 57 -2.35 14.16 -4.41
CA PHE A 57 -1.89 14.09 -3.02
C PHE A 57 -0.87 15.18 -2.70
N LEU A 58 0.16 15.33 -3.55
CA LEU A 58 1.19 16.36 -3.39
C LEU A 58 0.57 17.77 -3.42
N ALA A 59 -0.37 18.02 -4.33
CA ALA A 59 -1.08 19.31 -4.39
C ALA A 59 -1.89 19.59 -3.11
N ILE A 60 -2.69 18.62 -2.64
CA ILE A 60 -3.56 18.76 -1.44
C ILE A 60 -2.73 18.95 -0.17
N THR A 61 -1.60 18.25 -0.08
CA THR A 61 -0.63 18.38 1.03
C THR A 61 0.28 19.60 0.90
N LYS A 62 0.02 20.51 -0.06
CA LYS A 62 0.81 21.72 -0.33
C LYS A 62 2.29 21.42 -0.57
N TRP A 63 2.60 20.28 -1.18
CA TRP A 63 3.96 19.86 -1.48
C TRP A 63 4.81 19.67 -0.21
N GLN A 64 4.20 19.42 0.96
CA GLN A 64 4.91 19.30 2.24
C GLN A 64 5.06 17.86 2.75
N VAL A 65 4.38 16.88 2.12
CA VAL A 65 4.45 15.46 2.51
C VAL A 65 5.07 14.66 1.37
N PRO A 66 6.30 14.15 1.52
CA PRO A 66 6.93 13.34 0.50
C PRO A 66 6.44 11.90 0.56
N ALA A 67 5.26 11.66 -0.01
CA ALA A 67 4.70 10.33 -0.15
C ALA A 67 4.29 10.05 -1.60
N TYR A 68 4.39 8.78 -1.98
CA TYR A 68 3.94 8.25 -3.26
C TYR A 68 2.77 7.31 -3.03
N LEU A 69 1.79 7.32 -3.93
CA LEU A 69 0.56 6.55 -3.80
C LEU A 69 0.53 5.42 -4.81
N GLY A 70 0.43 4.19 -4.34
CA GLY A 70 0.26 3.00 -5.18
C GLY A 70 -1.04 2.26 -4.84
N SER A 71 -1.22 1.10 -5.44
CA SER A 71 -2.41 0.25 -5.28
C SER A 71 -2.49 -0.36 -3.86
N SER A 72 -3.62 -0.21 -3.17
CA SER A 72 -3.79 -0.72 -1.80
C SER A 72 -4.16 -2.21 -1.77
N PHE A 73 -3.44 -2.98 -0.95
CA PHE A 73 -3.60 -4.43 -0.87
C PHE A 73 -4.84 -4.82 -0.06
N ALA A 74 -5.26 -3.98 0.88
CA ALA A 74 -6.46 -4.18 1.69
C ALA A 74 -7.74 -4.30 0.86
N PHE A 75 -7.74 -3.77 -0.37
CA PHE A 75 -8.88 -3.80 -1.28
C PHE A 75 -8.91 -5.01 -2.23
N ILE A 76 -7.92 -5.91 -2.23
CA ILE A 76 -7.90 -7.05 -3.16
C ILE A 76 -9.15 -7.92 -3.01
N ALA A 77 -9.40 -8.45 -1.81
CA ALA A 77 -10.53 -9.34 -1.57
C ALA A 77 -11.91 -8.62 -1.69
N PRO A 78 -12.08 -7.38 -1.20
CA PRO A 78 -13.28 -6.58 -1.45
C PRO A 78 -13.56 -6.29 -2.93
N ILE A 79 -12.53 -5.96 -3.74
CA ILE A 79 -12.69 -5.75 -5.18
C ILE A 79 -13.12 -7.06 -5.86
N ILE A 80 -12.50 -8.19 -5.51
CA ILE A 80 -12.90 -9.49 -6.08
C ILE A 80 -14.37 -9.77 -5.75
N ALA A 81 -14.79 -9.58 -4.50
CA ALA A 81 -16.18 -9.78 -4.09
C ALA A 81 -17.15 -8.84 -4.81
N ALA A 82 -16.83 -7.54 -4.91
CA ALA A 82 -17.64 -6.57 -5.63
C ALA A 82 -17.73 -6.89 -7.14
N LYS A 83 -16.63 -7.35 -7.76
CA LYS A 83 -16.60 -7.80 -9.15
C LYS A 83 -17.48 -9.03 -9.37
N THR A 84 -17.45 -9.99 -8.46
CA THR A 84 -18.32 -11.18 -8.54
C THR A 84 -19.79 -10.80 -8.39
N ALA A 85 -20.11 -9.82 -7.52
CA ALA A 85 -21.49 -9.41 -7.26
C ALA A 85 -22.09 -8.52 -8.37
N GLY A 86 -21.30 -7.62 -8.97
CA GLY A 86 -21.83 -6.59 -9.89
C GLY A 86 -20.85 -6.13 -10.97
N GLY A 87 -19.82 -6.92 -11.26
CA GLY A 87 -18.82 -6.62 -12.28
C GLY A 87 -17.81 -5.52 -11.91
N PRO A 88 -16.90 -5.16 -12.84
CA PRO A 88 -15.87 -4.14 -12.62
C PRO A 88 -16.42 -2.78 -12.16
N GLY A 89 -17.59 -2.38 -12.68
CA GLY A 89 -18.26 -1.13 -12.31
C GLY A 89 -18.64 -1.08 -10.83
N ALA A 90 -19.15 -2.17 -10.26
CA ALA A 90 -19.48 -2.25 -8.84
C ALA A 90 -18.24 -2.04 -7.94
N ALA A 91 -17.10 -2.61 -8.33
CA ALA A 91 -15.84 -2.39 -7.62
C ALA A 91 -15.37 -0.93 -7.71
N MET A 92 -15.55 -0.26 -8.85
CA MET A 92 -15.21 1.16 -9.00
C MET A 92 -16.13 2.05 -8.14
N ILE A 93 -17.44 1.82 -8.16
CA ILE A 93 -18.40 2.55 -7.31
C ILE A 93 -18.02 2.40 -5.84
N GLY A 94 -17.78 1.17 -5.39
CA GLY A 94 -17.38 0.92 -4.01
C GLY A 94 -16.03 1.54 -3.64
N SER A 95 -15.08 1.55 -4.57
CA SER A 95 -13.78 2.22 -4.40
C SER A 95 -13.95 3.73 -4.25
N PHE A 96 -14.80 4.34 -5.07
CA PHE A 96 -15.14 5.75 -4.97
C PHE A 96 -15.79 6.09 -3.62
N LEU A 97 -16.72 5.26 -3.15
CA LEU A 97 -17.36 5.42 -1.83
C LEU A 97 -16.36 5.31 -0.68
N ALA A 98 -15.40 4.38 -0.75
CA ALA A 98 -14.31 4.30 0.22
C ALA A 98 -13.46 5.59 0.24
N GLY A 99 -13.14 6.15 -0.94
CA GLY A 99 -12.47 7.45 -1.03
C GLY A 99 -13.30 8.62 -0.48
N LEU A 100 -14.63 8.58 -0.62
CA LEU A 100 -15.52 9.56 -0.01
C LEU A 100 -15.48 9.50 1.52
N VAL A 101 -15.41 8.30 2.11
CA VAL A 101 -15.26 8.11 3.56
C VAL A 101 -13.97 8.77 4.06
N TYR A 102 -12.86 8.63 3.33
CA TYR A 102 -11.63 9.36 3.62
C TYR A 102 -11.83 10.88 3.61
N GLY A 103 -12.53 11.41 2.60
CA GLY A 103 -12.87 12.83 2.51
C GLY A 103 -13.67 13.31 3.73
N ILE A 104 -14.68 12.54 4.14
CA ILE A 104 -15.48 12.82 5.34
C ILE A 104 -14.61 12.83 6.59
N VAL A 105 -13.79 11.78 6.79
CA VAL A 105 -12.88 11.68 7.94
C VAL A 105 -11.88 12.84 7.95
N ALA A 106 -11.33 13.23 6.80
CA ALA A 106 -10.44 14.38 6.68
C ALA A 106 -11.12 15.69 7.07
N LEU A 107 -12.37 15.91 6.66
CA LEU A 107 -13.15 17.09 7.05
C LEU A 107 -13.42 17.11 8.56
N VAL A 108 -13.73 15.96 9.15
CA VAL A 108 -13.90 15.82 10.61
C VAL A 108 -12.58 16.13 11.32
N ILE A 109 -11.45 15.61 10.86
CA ILE A 109 -10.13 15.90 11.44
C ILE A 109 -9.77 17.38 11.31
N LYS A 110 -10.13 18.04 10.21
CA LYS A 110 -9.89 19.47 10.01
C LYS A 110 -10.65 20.32 11.05
N LYS A 111 -11.87 19.92 11.43
CA LYS A 111 -12.72 20.65 12.39
C LYS A 111 -12.44 20.27 13.86
N ALA A 112 -12.35 18.98 14.16
CA ALA A 112 -12.24 18.45 15.52
C ALA A 112 -10.81 18.11 15.96
N GLY A 113 -9.82 18.27 15.07
CA GLY A 113 -8.44 17.84 15.27
C GLY A 113 -8.25 16.34 15.02
N TYR A 114 -6.99 15.87 15.02
CA TYR A 114 -6.64 14.47 14.73
C TYR A 114 -6.62 13.57 15.97
N ARG A 115 -6.74 14.14 17.17
CA ARG A 115 -6.55 13.41 18.44
C ARG A 115 -7.57 12.29 18.64
N TRP A 116 -8.82 12.49 18.20
CA TRP A 116 -9.86 11.47 18.35
C TRP A 116 -9.54 10.21 17.53
N ILE A 117 -9.02 10.35 16.30
CA ILE A 117 -8.70 9.20 15.47
C ILE A 117 -7.47 8.46 15.96
N MET A 118 -6.50 9.19 16.53
CA MET A 118 -5.34 8.57 17.21
C MET A 118 -5.75 7.81 18.48
N LYS A 119 -6.84 8.20 19.14
CA LYS A 119 -7.43 7.43 20.27
C LYS A 119 -8.14 6.16 19.79
N LEU A 120 -8.76 6.19 18.62
CA LEU A 120 -9.43 5.02 18.02
C LEU A 120 -8.42 4.02 17.46
N LEU A 121 -7.39 4.53 16.79
CA LEU A 121 -6.38 3.80 16.06
C LEU A 121 -4.98 4.07 16.64
N PRO A 122 -4.72 3.72 17.92
CA PRO A 122 -3.39 3.80 18.49
C PRO A 122 -2.48 2.73 17.86
N PRO A 123 -1.14 2.82 18.03
CA PRO A 123 -0.20 1.87 17.40
C PRO A 123 -0.46 0.40 17.76
N VAL A 124 -1.02 0.10 18.94
CA VAL A 124 -1.42 -1.27 19.34
C VAL A 124 -2.58 -1.84 18.50
N VAL A 125 -3.38 -1.00 17.84
CA VAL A 125 -4.39 -1.44 16.85
C VAL A 125 -3.80 -1.41 15.45
N VAL A 126 -3.14 -0.30 15.09
CA VAL A 126 -2.64 -0.08 13.73
C VAL A 126 -1.57 -1.12 13.35
N GLY A 127 -0.73 -1.56 14.29
CA GLY A 127 0.38 -2.49 14.02
C GLY A 127 -0.10 -3.86 13.62
N PRO A 128 -0.93 -4.51 14.45
CA PRO A 128 -1.57 -5.77 14.12
C PRO A 128 -2.41 -5.70 12.85
N VAL A 129 -3.10 -4.58 12.58
CA VAL A 129 -3.84 -4.40 11.32
C VAL A 129 -2.91 -4.42 10.12
N ILE A 130 -1.77 -3.72 10.16
CA ILE A 130 -0.76 -3.78 9.07
C ILE A 130 -0.17 -5.19 8.91
N ILE A 131 0.07 -5.91 10.03
CA ILE A 131 0.50 -7.31 9.99
C ILE A 131 -0.53 -8.18 9.27
N VAL A 132 -1.81 -8.00 9.58
CA VAL A 132 -2.93 -8.70 8.92
C VAL A 132 -3.01 -8.37 7.42
N ILE A 133 -2.78 -7.12 7.01
CA ILE A 133 -2.75 -6.76 5.58
C ILE A 133 -1.67 -7.55 4.84
N GLY A 134 -0.46 -7.62 5.40
CA GLY A 134 0.63 -8.39 4.81
C GLY A 134 0.36 -9.89 4.79
N LEU A 135 0.01 -10.48 5.94
CA LEU A 135 -0.13 -11.93 6.08
C LEU A 135 -1.46 -12.48 5.54
N GLY A 136 -2.50 -11.64 5.40
CA GLY A 136 -3.81 -12.05 4.89
C GLY A 136 -3.80 -12.55 3.45
N LEU A 137 -2.77 -12.20 2.68
CA LEU A 137 -2.57 -12.64 1.29
C LEU A 137 -1.43 -13.66 1.14
N ALA A 138 -0.88 -14.18 2.25
CA ALA A 138 0.23 -15.13 2.22
C ALA A 138 -0.13 -16.41 1.44
N ASN A 139 -1.35 -16.95 1.62
CA ASN A 139 -1.83 -18.12 0.88
C ASN A 139 -1.88 -17.86 -0.63
N THR A 140 -2.28 -16.65 -1.04
CA THR A 140 -2.30 -16.26 -2.46
C THR A 140 -0.87 -16.21 -3.02
N ALA A 141 0.09 -15.61 -2.30
CA ALA A 141 1.49 -15.56 -2.73
C ALA A 141 2.11 -16.96 -2.88
N VAL A 142 1.91 -17.82 -1.88
CA VAL A 142 2.41 -19.20 -1.90
C VAL A 142 1.75 -20.02 -3.01
N GLY A 143 0.43 -19.87 -3.19
CA GLY A 143 -0.30 -20.52 -4.29
C GLY A 143 0.21 -20.11 -5.67
N MET A 144 0.43 -18.81 -5.90
CA MET A 144 1.02 -18.30 -7.14
C MET A 144 2.46 -18.81 -7.37
N ALA A 145 3.22 -19.00 -6.30
CA ALA A 145 4.59 -19.49 -6.38
C ALA A 145 4.65 -20.99 -6.70
N MET A 146 3.78 -21.80 -6.11
CA MET A 146 3.88 -23.26 -6.14
C MET A 146 3.07 -23.93 -7.26
N ASN A 147 1.96 -23.32 -7.67
CA ASN A 147 0.98 -23.98 -8.52
C ASN A 147 1.08 -23.55 -9.99
N GLY A 148 0.80 -24.49 -10.88
CA GLY A 148 0.59 -24.24 -12.30
C GLY A 148 -0.79 -23.62 -12.60
N PRO A 149 -1.08 -23.32 -13.88
CA PRO A 149 -2.37 -22.76 -14.29
C PRO A 149 -3.58 -23.66 -13.99
N ASP A 150 -3.35 -24.97 -13.81
CA ASP A 150 -4.34 -25.98 -13.43
C ASP A 150 -4.59 -26.05 -11.91
N GLY A 151 -3.92 -25.19 -11.13
CA GLY A 151 -4.02 -25.15 -9.67
C GLY A 151 -3.27 -26.27 -8.95
N LYS A 152 -2.53 -27.12 -9.68
CA LYS A 152 -1.75 -28.21 -9.09
C LYS A 152 -0.31 -27.80 -8.88
N TYR A 153 0.36 -28.47 -7.95
CA TYR A 153 1.78 -28.25 -7.68
C TYR A 153 2.61 -28.45 -8.96
N SER A 154 3.46 -27.48 -9.27
CA SER A 154 4.40 -27.55 -10.38
C SER A 154 5.80 -27.16 -9.92
N PHE A 155 6.72 -28.12 -9.95
CA PHE A 155 8.12 -27.86 -9.60
C PHE A 155 8.74 -26.76 -10.46
N THR A 156 8.37 -26.71 -11.74
CA THR A 156 8.80 -25.66 -12.68
C THR A 156 8.33 -24.27 -12.24
N HIS A 157 7.08 -24.13 -11.81
CA HIS A 157 6.57 -22.84 -11.33
C HIS A 157 7.25 -22.47 -10.02
N PHE A 158 7.39 -23.45 -9.13
CA PHE A 158 8.05 -23.25 -7.86
C PHE A 158 9.53 -22.86 -7.99
N SER A 159 10.28 -23.45 -8.93
CA SER A 159 11.67 -23.07 -9.18
C SER A 159 11.80 -21.63 -9.69
N VAL A 160 10.90 -21.18 -10.56
CA VAL A 160 10.84 -19.78 -11.02
C VAL A 160 10.57 -18.85 -9.84
N ALA A 161 9.62 -19.18 -8.98
CA ALA A 161 9.32 -18.39 -7.79
C ALA A 161 10.51 -18.33 -6.81
N LEU A 162 11.20 -19.46 -6.59
CA LEU A 162 12.38 -19.53 -5.74
C LEU A 162 13.54 -18.69 -6.29
N VAL A 163 13.81 -18.77 -7.60
CA VAL A 163 14.85 -17.94 -8.25
C VAL A 163 14.50 -16.46 -8.13
N THR A 164 13.23 -16.11 -8.36
CA THR A 164 12.74 -14.74 -8.20
C THR A 164 12.93 -14.24 -6.77
N LEU A 165 12.48 -15.02 -5.78
CA LEU A 165 12.60 -14.69 -4.36
C LEU A 165 14.08 -14.55 -3.94
N ALA A 166 14.92 -15.52 -4.32
CA ALA A 166 16.35 -15.51 -4.04
C ALA A 166 17.03 -14.28 -4.65
N ALA A 167 16.74 -13.96 -5.91
CA ALA A 167 17.27 -12.76 -6.57
C ALA A 167 16.83 -11.47 -5.86
N THR A 168 15.56 -11.42 -5.44
CA THR A 168 15.02 -10.27 -4.69
C THR A 168 15.73 -10.09 -3.35
N ILE A 169 15.91 -11.18 -2.59
CA ILE A 169 16.62 -11.17 -1.29
C ILE A 169 18.08 -10.78 -1.51
N VAL A 170 18.75 -11.38 -2.50
CA VAL A 170 20.16 -11.11 -2.77
C VAL A 170 20.37 -9.63 -3.12
N CYS A 171 19.48 -9.08 -3.96
CA CYS A 171 19.49 -7.67 -4.32
C CYS A 171 19.24 -6.76 -3.10
N SER A 172 18.30 -7.15 -2.24
CA SER A 172 17.92 -6.36 -1.06
C SER A 172 19.00 -6.34 0.03
N VAL A 173 19.78 -7.42 0.18
CA VAL A 173 20.70 -7.59 1.32
C VAL A 173 22.15 -7.32 0.92
N PHE A 174 22.59 -7.79 -0.25
CA PHE A 174 24.02 -7.80 -0.60
C PHE A 174 24.43 -6.71 -1.58
N LEU A 175 23.51 -6.23 -2.43
CA LEU A 175 23.84 -5.16 -3.35
C LEU A 175 23.88 -3.81 -2.64
N ARG A 176 24.61 -2.86 -3.22
CA ARG A 176 24.76 -1.49 -2.72
C ARG A 176 24.33 -0.49 -3.79
N GLY A 177 24.01 0.73 -3.37
CA GLY A 177 23.67 1.82 -4.29
C GLY A 177 22.23 1.71 -4.83
N MET A 178 22.03 1.98 -6.12
CA MET A 178 20.69 2.04 -6.71
C MET A 178 19.97 0.69 -6.70
N LEU A 179 20.68 -0.42 -6.93
CA LEU A 179 20.07 -1.75 -7.04
C LEU A 179 19.43 -2.22 -5.72
N SER A 180 20.05 -1.91 -4.58
CA SER A 180 19.47 -2.22 -3.27
C SER A 180 18.19 -1.44 -2.96
N LEU A 181 17.88 -0.41 -3.73
CA LEU A 181 16.70 0.46 -3.57
C LEU A 181 15.52 0.01 -4.44
N VAL A 182 15.76 -0.91 -5.38
CA VAL A 182 14.73 -1.50 -6.26
C VAL A 182 14.80 -3.04 -6.28
N PRO A 183 14.91 -3.71 -5.11
CA PRO A 183 15.15 -5.15 -5.04
C PRO A 183 14.04 -5.96 -5.70
N VAL A 184 12.80 -5.50 -5.54
CA VAL A 184 11.59 -6.10 -6.12
C VAL A 184 11.67 -6.14 -7.65
N LEU A 185 12.01 -5.02 -8.29
CA LEU A 185 12.13 -4.97 -9.75
C LEU A 185 13.27 -5.86 -10.25
N ALA A 186 14.42 -5.84 -9.57
CA ALA A 186 15.54 -6.72 -9.90
C ALA A 186 15.15 -8.20 -9.80
N GLY A 187 14.41 -8.57 -8.75
CA GLY A 187 13.81 -9.89 -8.58
C GLY A 187 12.91 -10.28 -9.75
N ILE A 188 11.97 -9.41 -10.13
CA ILE A 188 11.09 -9.62 -11.28
C ILE A 188 11.91 -9.84 -12.56
N ILE A 189 12.93 -9.01 -12.83
CA ILE A 189 13.75 -9.13 -14.04
C ILE A 189 14.48 -10.47 -14.08
N VAL A 190 15.18 -10.84 -13.00
CA VAL A 190 15.94 -12.11 -12.94
C VAL A 190 14.99 -13.31 -12.99
N GLY A 191 13.87 -13.26 -12.27
CA GLY A 191 12.82 -14.26 -12.31
C GLY A 191 12.22 -14.44 -13.70
N TYR A 192 11.96 -13.34 -14.40
CA TYR A 192 11.45 -13.33 -15.77
C TYR A 192 12.47 -13.93 -16.74
N VAL A 193 13.76 -13.59 -16.63
CA VAL A 193 14.82 -14.18 -17.45
C VAL A 193 14.93 -15.69 -17.21
N TYR A 194 14.84 -16.14 -15.96
CA TYR A 194 14.82 -17.57 -15.68
C TYR A 194 13.55 -18.25 -16.23
N ALA A 195 12.39 -17.59 -16.10
CA ALA A 195 11.13 -18.07 -16.66
C ALA A 195 11.16 -18.22 -18.19
N LEU A 196 11.93 -17.37 -18.88
CA LEU A 196 12.20 -17.50 -20.31
C LEU A 196 12.97 -18.77 -20.64
N ILE A 197 14.02 -19.06 -19.86
CA ILE A 197 14.87 -20.25 -20.06
C ILE A 197 14.06 -21.52 -19.86
N VAL A 198 13.13 -21.53 -18.89
CA VAL A 198 12.28 -22.68 -18.59
C VAL A 198 11.01 -22.73 -19.46
N GLY A 199 10.82 -21.75 -20.35
CA GLY A 199 9.77 -21.77 -21.38
C GLY A 199 8.35 -21.48 -20.88
N VAL A 200 8.19 -20.75 -19.78
CA VAL A 200 6.87 -20.42 -19.20
C VAL A 200 6.37 -19.00 -19.54
N VAL A 201 6.98 -18.35 -20.54
CA VAL A 201 6.66 -16.99 -20.98
C VAL A 201 6.12 -17.00 -22.41
N ASP A 202 5.03 -16.26 -22.65
CA ASP A 202 4.47 -16.02 -23.98
C ASP A 202 4.61 -14.55 -24.38
N PHE A 203 5.39 -14.30 -25.45
CA PHE A 203 5.61 -12.97 -26.01
C PHE A 203 4.62 -12.57 -27.11
N SER A 204 3.67 -13.43 -27.47
CA SER A 204 2.74 -13.18 -28.57
C SER A 204 1.97 -11.86 -28.39
N LYS A 205 1.60 -11.54 -27.15
CA LYS A 205 0.95 -10.27 -26.80
C LYS A 205 1.89 -9.07 -26.93
N VAL A 206 3.15 -9.23 -26.48
CA VAL A 206 4.17 -8.17 -26.55
C VAL A 206 4.52 -7.82 -27.99
N ALA A 207 4.62 -8.82 -28.87
CA ALA A 207 4.89 -8.60 -30.29
C ALA A 207 3.77 -7.78 -30.97
N LYS A 208 2.50 -8.08 -30.66
CA LYS A 208 1.32 -7.42 -31.22
C LYS A 208 1.01 -6.04 -30.65
N ALA A 209 1.46 -5.75 -29.42
CA ALA A 209 1.16 -4.49 -28.75
C ALA A 209 1.73 -3.28 -29.51
N LYS A 210 1.01 -2.16 -29.50
CA LYS A 210 1.47 -0.91 -30.13
C LYS A 210 2.45 -0.19 -29.21
N TRP A 211 3.27 0.69 -29.77
CA TRP A 211 4.16 1.55 -28.96
C TRP A 211 3.36 2.55 -28.13
N PHE A 212 2.35 3.18 -28.74
CA PHE A 212 1.36 4.00 -28.07
C PHE A 212 0.01 3.30 -28.13
N GLU A 213 -0.60 3.11 -26.98
CA GLU A 213 -1.89 2.45 -26.84
C GLU A 213 -2.72 3.19 -25.81
N MET A 214 -3.98 3.47 -26.15
CA MET A 214 -4.89 4.09 -25.21
C MET A 214 -5.24 3.05 -24.13
N PRO A 215 -5.05 3.35 -22.84
CA PRO A 215 -5.45 2.47 -21.75
C PRO A 215 -6.95 2.17 -21.79
N ASP A 216 -7.32 0.95 -21.38
CA ASP A 216 -8.72 0.54 -21.21
C ASP A 216 -9.32 1.21 -19.96
N PHE A 217 -9.70 2.49 -20.10
CA PHE A 217 -10.39 3.22 -19.05
C PHE A 217 -11.75 2.60 -18.77
N LEU A 218 -12.14 2.60 -17.49
CA LEU A 218 -13.49 2.20 -17.08
C LEU A 218 -14.19 3.42 -16.49
N LEU A 219 -14.89 4.16 -17.33
CA LEU A 219 -15.52 5.43 -17.01
C LEU A 219 -16.98 5.22 -16.55
N PRO A 220 -17.38 5.80 -15.41
CA PRO A 220 -18.76 5.75 -14.95
C PRO A 220 -19.69 6.41 -15.99
N PHE A 221 -20.91 5.89 -16.12
CA PHE A 221 -21.94 6.34 -17.07
C PHE A 221 -21.66 6.10 -18.56
N VAL A 222 -20.43 5.74 -18.93
CA VAL A 222 -20.05 5.38 -20.30
C VAL A 222 -19.92 3.86 -20.42
N ASP A 223 -19.08 3.25 -19.60
CA ASP A 223 -18.77 1.82 -19.66
C ASP A 223 -19.66 0.98 -18.74
N TYR A 224 -20.23 1.59 -17.70
CA TYR A 224 -21.15 0.93 -16.78
C TYR A 224 -22.15 1.92 -16.15
N PRO A 225 -23.37 1.47 -15.81
CA PRO A 225 -24.34 2.29 -15.10
C PRO A 225 -23.94 2.47 -13.63
N VAL A 226 -24.09 3.69 -13.12
CA VAL A 226 -23.78 3.99 -11.71
C VAL A 226 -25.00 3.71 -10.84
N HIS A 227 -24.97 2.57 -10.17
CA HIS A 227 -25.97 2.19 -9.17
C HIS A 227 -25.30 1.92 -7.83
N VAL A 228 -25.58 2.77 -6.85
CA VAL A 228 -25.13 2.56 -5.47
C VAL A 228 -26.10 1.60 -4.80
N THR A 229 -25.64 0.36 -4.55
CA THR A 229 -26.39 -0.63 -3.78
C THR A 229 -25.83 -0.72 -2.36
N TRP A 230 -26.67 -1.16 -1.43
CA TRP A 230 -26.26 -1.35 -0.04
C TRP A 230 -25.18 -2.43 0.10
N ASP A 231 -25.21 -3.44 -0.77
CA ASP A 231 -24.19 -4.50 -0.81
C ASP A 231 -22.81 -3.95 -1.14
N ILE A 232 -22.69 -3.07 -2.14
CA ILE A 232 -21.42 -2.43 -2.51
C ILE A 232 -20.89 -1.56 -1.37
N VAL A 233 -21.77 -0.77 -0.74
CA VAL A 233 -21.43 0.06 0.43
C VAL A 233 -20.84 -0.83 1.53
N MET A 234 -21.53 -1.91 1.86
CA MET A 234 -21.17 -2.79 2.96
C MET A 234 -19.92 -3.65 2.67
N LEU A 235 -19.63 -3.99 1.41
CA LEU A 235 -18.38 -4.66 1.03
C LEU A 235 -17.15 -3.74 1.10
N MET A 236 -17.30 -2.46 0.74
CA MET A 236 -16.15 -1.59 0.44
C MET A 236 -15.89 -0.54 1.51
N VAL A 237 -16.93 0.02 2.15
CA VAL A 237 -16.77 1.09 3.17
C VAL A 237 -16.04 0.61 4.43
N PRO A 238 -16.31 -0.58 5.00
CA PRO A 238 -15.60 -1.06 6.19
C PRO A 238 -14.08 -1.17 5.99
N VAL A 239 -13.64 -1.44 4.76
CA VAL A 239 -12.22 -1.54 4.38
C VAL A 239 -11.50 -0.20 4.57
N ALA A 240 -12.22 0.92 4.45
CA ALA A 240 -11.64 2.24 4.68
C ALA A 240 -11.06 2.38 6.10
N VAL A 241 -11.57 1.66 7.11
CA VAL A 241 -11.00 1.66 8.47
C VAL A 241 -9.61 1.01 8.48
N VAL A 242 -9.45 -0.08 7.74
CA VAL A 242 -8.17 -0.79 7.59
C VAL A 242 -7.15 0.14 6.94
N THR A 243 -7.53 0.77 5.83
CA THR A 243 -6.61 1.58 5.04
C THR A 243 -6.36 2.96 5.67
N LEU A 244 -7.29 3.52 6.44
CA LEU A 244 -7.03 4.69 7.29
C LEU A 244 -5.97 4.36 8.35
N SER A 245 -6.05 3.16 8.94
CA SER A 245 -5.04 2.68 9.89
C SER A 245 -3.67 2.58 9.21
N GLU A 246 -3.61 1.94 8.05
CA GLU A 246 -2.40 1.83 7.21
C GLU A 246 -1.80 3.21 6.90
N HIS A 247 -2.61 4.15 6.41
CA HIS A 247 -2.17 5.50 6.09
C HIS A 247 -1.63 6.24 7.31
N ILE A 248 -2.30 6.14 8.47
CA ILE A 248 -1.80 6.72 9.73
C ILE A 248 -0.45 6.11 10.08
N GLY A 249 -0.30 4.79 9.99
CA GLY A 249 0.96 4.09 10.22
C GLY A 249 2.08 4.61 9.32
N HIS A 250 1.82 4.75 8.02
CA HIS A 250 2.77 5.32 7.06
C HIS A 250 3.13 6.77 7.37
N GLN A 251 2.17 7.61 7.74
CA GLN A 251 2.44 8.99 8.12
C GLN A 251 3.32 9.09 9.38
N LEU A 252 3.13 8.20 10.36
CA LEU A 252 3.98 8.14 11.55
C LEU A 252 5.42 7.72 11.22
N VAL A 253 5.59 6.68 10.41
CA VAL A 253 6.92 6.22 9.97
C VAL A 253 7.60 7.29 9.12
N LEU A 254 6.88 7.87 8.17
CA LEU A 254 7.40 8.93 7.29
C LEU A 254 7.84 10.16 8.11
N SER A 255 7.04 10.58 9.08
CA SER A 255 7.36 11.71 9.95
C SER A 255 8.64 11.44 10.76
N LYS A 256 8.87 10.20 11.23
CA LYS A 256 10.13 9.78 11.87
C LYS A 256 11.31 9.79 10.90
N VAL A 257 11.11 9.31 9.67
CA VAL A 257 12.14 9.27 8.62
C VAL A 257 12.59 10.67 8.23
N VAL A 258 11.64 11.57 7.97
CA VAL A 258 11.90 12.96 7.58
C VAL A 258 12.35 13.83 8.76
N GLY A 259 12.03 13.42 9.99
CA GLY A 259 12.35 14.18 11.20
C GLY A 259 11.45 15.39 11.42
N ARG A 260 10.20 15.32 10.94
CA ARG A 260 9.19 16.40 11.04
C ARG A 260 7.83 15.79 11.35
N ASP A 261 7.06 16.44 12.20
CA ASP A 261 5.69 16.00 12.51
C ASP A 261 4.72 16.39 11.38
N LEU A 262 4.52 15.46 10.43
CA LEU A 262 3.60 15.65 9.30
C LEU A 262 2.12 15.50 9.71
N ILE A 263 1.86 14.87 10.86
CA ILE A 263 0.52 14.73 11.46
C ILE A 263 0.02 16.10 11.93
N GLN A 264 0.92 16.91 12.49
CA GLN A 264 0.63 18.28 12.88
C GLN A 264 0.72 19.25 11.69
N LYS A 265 1.81 19.21 10.90
CA LYS A 265 2.03 20.12 9.77
C LYS A 265 2.62 19.39 8.55
N PRO A 266 1.90 19.32 7.41
CA PRO A 266 0.76 20.15 7.02
C PRO A 266 -0.59 19.71 7.62
N GLY A 267 -0.62 18.56 8.29
CA GLY A 267 -1.78 18.07 9.01
C GLY A 267 -2.32 16.77 8.44
N LEU A 268 -2.69 15.84 9.33
CA LEU A 268 -3.25 14.53 8.96
C LEU A 268 -4.52 14.65 8.08
N HIS A 269 -5.33 15.68 8.30
CA HIS A 269 -6.50 15.95 7.45
C HIS A 269 -6.13 16.12 5.97
N ARG A 270 -4.99 16.73 5.64
CA ARG A 270 -4.57 16.92 4.24
C ARG A 270 -4.06 15.62 3.63
N SER A 271 -3.28 14.84 4.38
CA SER A 271 -2.76 13.58 3.85
C SER A 271 -3.89 12.57 3.66
N ILE A 272 -4.84 12.46 4.59
CA ILE A 272 -6.03 11.60 4.42
C ILE A 272 -6.91 12.10 3.26
N LEU A 273 -7.13 13.42 3.13
CA LEU A 273 -7.89 13.96 1.99
C LEU A 273 -7.19 13.65 0.66
N GLY A 274 -5.87 13.78 0.61
CA GLY A 274 -5.06 13.45 -0.57
C GLY A 274 -5.21 11.98 -0.96
N ASP A 275 -5.16 11.07 0.01
CA ASP A 275 -5.30 9.63 -0.22
C ASP A 275 -6.72 9.25 -0.68
N GLY A 276 -7.75 9.80 -0.02
CA GLY A 276 -9.14 9.65 -0.44
C GLY A 276 -9.38 10.18 -1.85
N THR A 277 -8.84 11.35 -2.18
CA THR A 277 -8.95 11.95 -3.51
C THR A 277 -8.24 11.11 -4.57
N ALA A 278 -7.06 10.57 -4.27
CA ALA A 278 -6.35 9.66 -5.17
C ALA A 278 -7.15 8.38 -5.42
N THR A 279 -7.78 7.82 -4.39
CA THR A 279 -8.68 6.67 -4.50
C THR A 279 -9.90 6.99 -5.35
N MET A 280 -10.51 8.17 -5.18
CA MET A 280 -11.65 8.61 -6.01
C MET A 280 -11.24 8.82 -7.47
N ILE A 281 -10.12 9.49 -7.74
CA ILE A 281 -9.58 9.66 -9.10
C ILE A 281 -9.35 8.30 -9.74
N SER A 282 -8.77 7.37 -8.98
CA SER A 282 -8.52 6.01 -9.46
C SER A 282 -9.82 5.30 -9.86
N ALA A 283 -10.82 5.34 -8.98
CA ALA A 283 -12.12 4.72 -9.21
C ALA A 283 -12.86 5.31 -10.42
N LEU A 284 -12.74 6.62 -10.66
CA LEU A 284 -13.39 7.29 -11.79
C LEU A 284 -12.84 6.88 -13.16
N ILE A 285 -11.61 6.33 -13.21
CA ILE A 285 -10.97 5.93 -14.47
C ILE A 285 -10.62 4.45 -14.54
N GLY A 286 -11.14 3.64 -13.62
CA GLY A 286 -11.02 2.17 -13.65
C GLY A 286 -9.84 1.56 -12.92
N GLY A 287 -9.14 2.33 -12.08
CA GLY A 287 -7.97 1.85 -11.34
C GLY A 287 -8.27 1.33 -9.94
N PRO A 288 -7.33 0.58 -9.34
CA PRO A 288 -7.48 0.09 -7.97
C PRO A 288 -7.40 1.25 -6.96
N PRO A 289 -8.05 1.13 -5.77
CA PRO A 289 -7.88 2.05 -4.65
C PRO A 289 -6.42 2.30 -4.30
N LYS A 290 -6.15 3.49 -3.76
CA LYS A 290 -4.79 3.96 -3.48
C LYS A 290 -4.53 4.00 -1.98
N THR A 291 -3.24 3.93 -1.66
CA THR A 291 -2.70 4.16 -0.32
C THR A 291 -1.27 4.67 -0.46
N THR A 292 -0.76 5.32 0.57
CA THR A 292 0.66 5.70 0.63
C THR A 292 1.55 4.46 0.71
N TYR A 293 2.72 4.46 0.06
CA TYR A 293 3.57 3.26 -0.02
C TYR A 293 4.73 3.26 0.97
N GLY A 294 4.78 2.21 1.81
CA GLY A 294 5.88 1.94 2.74
C GLY A 294 7.22 1.69 2.04
N GLU A 295 7.20 1.10 0.84
CA GLU A 295 8.38 0.85 0.01
C GLU A 295 9.10 2.17 -0.33
N ASN A 296 8.33 3.18 -0.75
CA ASN A 296 8.88 4.50 -1.04
C ASN A 296 9.38 5.17 0.22
N ILE A 297 8.70 5.03 1.36
CA ILE A 297 9.19 5.53 2.65
C ILE A 297 10.54 4.88 3.01
N GLY A 298 10.70 3.58 2.74
CA GLY A 298 11.98 2.87 2.87
C GLY A 298 13.09 3.46 2.01
N VAL A 299 12.78 3.79 0.74
CA VAL A 299 13.72 4.47 -0.15
C VAL A 299 14.13 5.84 0.40
N LEU A 300 13.17 6.62 0.91
CA LEU A 300 13.46 7.91 1.56
C LEU A 300 14.39 7.72 2.76
N ALA A 301 14.12 6.72 3.61
CA ALA A 301 14.90 6.43 4.81
C ALA A 301 16.37 6.08 4.51
N ILE A 302 16.63 5.40 3.39
CA ILE A 302 17.98 5.00 2.99
C ILE A 302 18.69 6.15 2.25
N THR A 303 18.03 6.76 1.25
CA THR A 303 18.63 7.79 0.40
C THR A 303 18.77 9.14 1.07
N ARG A 304 17.92 9.44 2.06
CA ARG A 304 17.78 10.77 2.66
C ARG A 304 17.47 11.87 1.64
N VAL A 305 16.82 11.50 0.53
CA VAL A 305 16.26 12.41 -0.46
C VAL A 305 14.77 12.52 -0.16
N TYR A 306 14.31 13.68 0.31
CA TYR A 306 12.91 13.90 0.70
C TYR A 306 12.14 14.80 -0.27
N SER A 307 12.76 15.18 -1.39
CA SER A 307 12.19 16.13 -2.36
C SER A 307 10.85 15.63 -2.94
N VAL A 308 9.79 16.43 -2.78
CA VAL A 308 8.49 16.15 -3.39
C VAL A 308 8.51 16.27 -4.92
N TYR A 309 9.46 17.02 -5.48
CA TYR A 309 9.61 17.17 -6.93
C TYR A 309 10.12 15.89 -7.59
N VAL A 310 10.94 15.11 -6.88
CA VAL A 310 11.34 13.76 -7.32
C VAL A 310 10.14 12.83 -7.37
N LEU A 311 9.28 12.87 -6.35
CA LEU A 311 8.07 12.04 -6.31
C LEU A 311 7.04 12.44 -7.38
N ALA A 312 6.90 13.74 -7.66
CA ALA A 312 6.11 14.21 -8.78
C ALA A 312 6.69 13.79 -10.13
N GLY A 313 8.02 13.77 -10.28
CA GLY A 313 8.66 13.22 -11.48
C GLY A 313 8.36 11.75 -11.67
N ALA A 314 8.47 10.95 -10.60
CA ALA A 314 8.09 9.54 -10.62
C ALA A 314 6.61 9.36 -11.01
N ALA A 315 5.72 10.25 -10.57
CA ALA A 315 4.30 10.23 -10.90
C ALA A 315 4.05 10.55 -12.39
N VAL A 316 4.72 11.56 -12.94
CA VAL A 316 4.64 11.90 -14.37
C VAL A 316 5.16 10.75 -15.24
N ILE A 317 6.30 10.14 -14.87
CA ILE A 317 6.86 9.01 -15.61
C ILE A 317 5.91 7.79 -15.54
N ALA A 318 5.27 7.54 -14.39
CA ALA A 318 4.27 6.47 -14.27
C ALA A 318 3.09 6.66 -15.22
N ILE A 319 2.58 7.90 -15.33
CA ILE A 319 1.51 8.25 -16.27
C ILE A 319 1.97 7.95 -17.70
N ILE A 320 3.16 8.42 -18.09
CA ILE A 320 3.73 8.17 -19.43
C ILE A 320 3.83 6.67 -19.70
N PHE A 321 4.32 5.88 -18.74
CA PHE A 321 4.45 4.42 -18.89
C PHE A 321 3.12 3.71 -19.13
N GLY A 322 2.03 4.21 -18.55
CA GLY A 322 0.70 3.65 -18.80
C GLY A 322 0.21 3.82 -20.24
N PHE A 323 0.71 4.80 -21.00
CA PHE A 323 0.37 4.97 -22.42
C PHE A 323 1.30 4.19 -23.37
N ILE A 324 2.34 3.54 -22.84
CA ILE A 324 3.29 2.76 -23.65
C ILE A 324 2.82 1.30 -23.72
N GLY A 325 2.12 0.94 -24.80
CA GLY A 325 1.53 -0.40 -24.98
C GLY A 325 2.53 -1.55 -24.89
N LYS A 326 3.77 -1.35 -25.34
CA LYS A 326 4.85 -2.34 -25.17
C LYS A 326 5.20 -2.60 -23.70
N VAL A 327 5.23 -1.55 -22.88
CA VAL A 327 5.53 -1.66 -21.44
C VAL A 327 4.39 -2.39 -20.74
N THR A 328 3.15 -2.05 -21.05
CA THR A 328 1.97 -2.65 -20.43
C THR A 328 1.79 -4.12 -20.83
N ALA A 329 2.07 -4.45 -22.09
CA ALA A 329 2.09 -5.84 -22.58
C ALA A 329 3.21 -6.66 -21.93
N LEU A 330 4.39 -6.08 -21.73
CA LEU A 330 5.50 -6.73 -21.03
C LEU A 330 5.18 -6.99 -19.55
N ILE A 331 4.51 -6.05 -18.88
CA ILE A 331 4.01 -6.26 -17.51
C ILE A 331 3.01 -7.42 -17.48
N SER A 332 2.11 -7.47 -18.46
CA SER A 332 1.07 -8.49 -18.55
C SER A 332 1.59 -9.86 -18.95
N SER A 333 2.82 -9.95 -19.50
CA SER A 333 3.48 -11.22 -19.81
C SER A 333 4.29 -11.79 -18.65
N ILE A 334 4.37 -11.09 -17.50
CA ILE A 334 5.06 -11.60 -16.31
C ILE A 334 4.33 -12.86 -15.83
N PRO A 335 5.02 -14.02 -15.77
CA PRO A 335 4.41 -15.26 -15.32
C PRO A 335 3.98 -15.20 -13.85
N THR A 336 2.87 -15.87 -13.53
CA THR A 336 2.36 -16.06 -12.17
C THR A 336 3.42 -16.46 -11.14
N PRO A 337 4.35 -17.42 -11.41
CA PRO A 337 5.36 -17.79 -10.42
C PRO A 337 6.38 -16.69 -10.13
N VAL A 338 6.68 -15.80 -11.09
CA VAL A 338 7.52 -14.62 -10.83
C VAL A 338 6.79 -13.67 -9.87
N MET A 339 5.51 -13.40 -10.14
CA MET A 339 4.68 -12.61 -9.23
C MET A 339 4.56 -13.25 -7.85
N GLY A 340 4.43 -14.58 -7.78
CA GLY A 340 4.41 -15.35 -6.53
C GLY A 340 5.69 -15.18 -5.72
N GLY A 341 6.86 -15.37 -6.33
CA GLY A 341 8.16 -15.22 -5.66
C GLY A 341 8.38 -13.82 -5.08
N VAL A 342 8.00 -12.77 -5.83
CA VAL A 342 8.05 -11.39 -5.34
C VAL A 342 7.01 -11.12 -4.25
N SER A 343 5.79 -11.65 -4.39
CA SER A 343 4.71 -11.45 -3.43
C SER A 343 5.05 -12.01 -2.05
N ILE A 344 5.76 -13.14 -1.98
CA ILE A 344 6.24 -13.71 -0.72
C ILE A 344 7.06 -12.68 0.07
N LEU A 345 8.00 -12.00 -0.58
CA LEU A 345 8.81 -10.99 0.09
C LEU A 345 8.02 -9.71 0.38
N LEU A 346 7.23 -9.21 -0.58
CA LEU A 346 6.46 -7.97 -0.42
C LEU A 346 5.48 -8.05 0.76
N PHE A 347 4.69 -9.12 0.82
CA PHE A 347 3.74 -9.35 1.90
C PHE A 347 4.46 -9.51 3.26
N GLY A 348 5.62 -10.18 3.26
CA GLY A 348 6.47 -10.29 4.45
C GLY A 348 7.04 -8.95 4.93
N ILE A 349 7.44 -8.06 4.00
CA ILE A 349 7.93 -6.70 4.32
C ILE A 349 6.81 -5.84 4.90
N ILE A 350 5.59 -5.92 4.35
CA ILE A 350 4.42 -5.21 4.89
C ILE A 350 4.14 -5.68 6.32
N ALA A 351 4.11 -6.99 6.55
CA ALA A 351 3.91 -7.53 7.89
C ALA A 351 5.02 -7.09 8.87
N SER A 352 6.27 -7.13 8.41
CA SER A 352 7.44 -6.67 9.18
C SER A 352 7.37 -5.16 9.49
N SER A 353 6.73 -4.36 8.65
CA SER A 353 6.52 -2.92 8.89
C SER A 353 5.50 -2.68 10.02
N GLY A 354 4.46 -3.52 10.12
CA GLY A 354 3.54 -3.50 11.25
C GLY A 354 4.22 -3.87 12.58
N LEU A 355 5.07 -4.91 12.55
CA LEU A 355 5.95 -5.28 13.68
C LEU A 355 6.88 -4.12 14.08
N ARG A 356 7.54 -3.51 13.10
CA ARG A 356 8.41 -2.35 13.34
C ARG A 356 7.65 -1.21 14.00
N MET A 357 6.42 -0.93 13.59
CA MET A 357 5.64 0.14 14.21
C MET A 357 5.29 -0.15 15.69
N LEU A 358 5.01 -1.42 16.04
CA LEU A 358 4.81 -1.83 17.43
C LEU A 358 6.08 -1.59 18.27
N VAL A 359 7.24 -1.96 17.72
CA VAL A 359 8.56 -1.78 18.36
C VAL A 359 8.93 -0.30 18.48
N ASP A 360 8.84 0.45 17.38
CA ASP A 360 9.19 1.88 17.31
C ASP A 360 8.26 2.76 18.15
N SER A 361 7.05 2.28 18.46
CA SER A 361 6.11 2.92 19.38
C SER A 361 6.17 2.36 20.80
N ARG A 362 7.11 1.43 21.08
CA ARG A 362 7.35 0.82 22.40
C ARG A 362 6.09 0.25 23.05
N ILE A 363 5.30 -0.50 22.27
CA ILE A 363 4.12 -1.17 22.80
C ILE A 363 4.56 -2.28 23.76
N ASP A 364 4.13 -2.16 25.02
CA ASP A 364 4.39 -3.17 26.05
C ASP A 364 3.35 -4.29 25.96
N PHE A 365 3.80 -5.49 25.59
CA PHE A 365 3.00 -6.70 25.52
C PHE A 365 2.93 -7.46 26.87
N GLY A 366 3.66 -7.00 27.90
CA GLY A 366 3.43 -7.42 29.28
C GLY A 366 2.09 -6.93 29.83
N ASP A 367 1.57 -5.82 29.29
CA ASP A 367 0.20 -5.38 29.53
C ASP A 367 -0.80 -6.31 28.83
N LYS A 368 -1.62 -6.99 29.63
CA LYS A 368 -2.70 -7.89 29.18
C LYS A 368 -3.62 -7.22 28.16
N ARG A 369 -3.88 -5.93 28.28
CA ARG A 369 -4.73 -5.17 27.36
C ARG A 369 -4.16 -5.18 25.95
N ASN A 370 -2.89 -4.83 25.82
CA ASN A 370 -2.22 -4.71 24.53
C ASN A 370 -2.07 -6.08 23.86
N LEU A 371 -1.76 -7.10 24.67
CA LEU A 371 -1.70 -8.49 24.23
C LEU A 371 -3.05 -8.96 23.67
N VAL A 372 -4.14 -8.79 24.41
CA VAL A 372 -5.49 -9.22 23.99
C VAL A 372 -5.92 -8.52 22.69
N ILE A 373 -5.77 -7.19 22.60
CA ILE A 373 -6.14 -6.43 21.39
C ILE A 373 -5.40 -6.99 20.17
N SER A 374 -4.08 -7.14 20.28
CA SER A 374 -3.25 -7.57 19.15
C SER A 374 -3.53 -9.02 18.76
N SER A 375 -3.67 -9.93 19.73
CA SER A 375 -3.97 -11.34 19.46
C SER A 375 -5.30 -11.52 18.73
N VAL A 376 -6.35 -10.80 19.12
CA VAL A 376 -7.65 -10.88 18.45
C VAL A 376 -7.57 -10.38 17.01
N ILE A 377 -6.91 -9.25 16.78
CA ILE A 377 -6.73 -8.71 15.41
C ILE A 377 -5.99 -9.73 14.54
N LEU A 378 -4.86 -10.26 15.02
CA LEU A 378 -4.03 -11.20 14.27
C LEU A 378 -4.79 -12.48 13.90
N VAL A 379 -5.49 -13.12 14.85
CA VAL A 379 -6.19 -14.38 14.60
C VAL A 379 -7.39 -14.19 13.68
N ILE A 380 -8.22 -13.16 13.90
CA ILE A 380 -9.38 -12.88 13.04
C ILE A 380 -8.92 -12.56 11.61
N GLY A 381 -7.87 -11.75 11.49
CA GLY A 381 -7.35 -11.29 10.21
C GLY A 381 -6.66 -12.38 9.41
N ILE A 382 -5.64 -13.02 9.98
CA ILE A 382 -4.82 -14.04 9.32
C ILE A 382 -5.63 -15.33 9.12
N GLY A 383 -6.47 -15.69 10.10
CA GLY A 383 -7.37 -16.84 10.00
C GLY A 383 -8.50 -16.67 8.98
N GLY A 384 -8.67 -15.46 8.42
CA GLY A 384 -9.69 -15.20 7.41
C GLY A 384 -11.11 -15.32 7.95
N ALA A 385 -11.34 -14.94 9.20
CA ALA A 385 -12.66 -15.02 9.81
C ALA A 385 -13.68 -14.17 9.01
N VAL A 386 -14.87 -14.72 8.80
CA VAL A 386 -15.93 -14.05 8.05
C VAL A 386 -17.15 -13.91 8.93
N LEU A 387 -17.60 -12.67 9.12
CA LEU A 387 -18.89 -12.40 9.74
C LEU A 387 -19.95 -12.32 8.65
N LYS A 388 -20.75 -13.38 8.52
CA LYS A 388 -21.94 -13.38 7.67
C LYS A 388 -23.06 -12.66 8.40
N VAL A 389 -23.37 -11.44 7.97
CA VAL A 389 -24.47 -10.64 8.54
C VAL A 389 -25.77 -10.95 7.81
N THR A 390 -25.70 -11.18 6.49
CA THR A 390 -26.79 -11.76 5.68
C THR A 390 -26.20 -12.79 4.70
N GLU A 391 -27.03 -13.43 3.87
CA GLU A 391 -26.54 -14.33 2.82
C GLU A 391 -25.64 -13.60 1.81
N GLN A 392 -25.93 -12.33 1.54
CA GLN A 392 -25.24 -11.47 0.58
C GLN A 392 -24.17 -10.58 1.24
N PHE A 393 -24.28 -10.31 2.54
CA PHE A 393 -23.37 -9.41 3.26
C PHE A 393 -22.43 -10.17 4.20
N GLN A 394 -21.13 -10.07 3.88
CA GLN A 394 -20.06 -10.67 4.65
C GLN A 394 -18.95 -9.65 4.89
N ILE A 395 -18.58 -9.45 6.17
CA ILE A 395 -17.38 -8.68 6.51
C ILE A 395 -16.19 -9.64 6.49
N GLN A 396 -15.26 -9.40 5.58
CA GLN A 396 -14.08 -10.24 5.38
C GLN A 396 -12.98 -9.96 6.43
N GLY A 397 -12.14 -10.96 6.66
CA GLY A 397 -11.21 -11.05 7.80
C GLY A 397 -10.41 -9.80 8.13
N MET A 398 -9.85 -9.10 7.14
CA MET A 398 -9.07 -7.88 7.40
C MET A 398 -9.92 -6.73 7.96
N ALA A 399 -11.08 -6.48 7.34
CA ALA A 399 -11.99 -5.43 7.79
C ALA A 399 -12.59 -5.77 9.17
N LEU A 400 -12.97 -7.04 9.37
CA LEU A 400 -13.47 -7.53 10.65
C LEU A 400 -12.41 -7.38 11.76
N ALA A 401 -11.16 -7.74 11.48
CA ALA A 401 -10.05 -7.63 12.41
C ALA A 401 -9.81 -6.19 12.85
N ALA A 402 -9.81 -5.23 11.92
CA ALA A 402 -9.66 -3.82 12.25
C ALA A 402 -10.84 -3.29 13.10
N ILE A 403 -12.08 -3.66 12.76
CA ILE A 403 -13.27 -3.26 13.53
C ILE A 403 -13.19 -3.85 14.95
N CYS A 404 -12.89 -5.13 15.10
CA CYS A 404 -12.71 -5.77 16.41
C CYS A 404 -11.60 -5.09 17.21
N GLY A 405 -10.47 -4.74 16.58
CA GLY A 405 -9.38 -4.00 17.21
C GLY A 405 -9.82 -2.64 17.76
N VAL A 406 -10.58 -1.88 16.96
CA VAL A 406 -11.16 -0.59 17.39
C VAL A 406 -12.14 -0.80 18.56
N VAL A 407 -13.03 -1.77 18.46
CA VAL A 407 -14.05 -2.07 19.49
C VAL A 407 -13.42 -2.57 20.79
N LEU A 408 -12.33 -3.35 20.74
CA LEU A 408 -11.63 -3.77 21.95
C LEU A 408 -10.85 -2.61 22.58
N ASN A 409 -10.22 -1.75 21.77
CA ASN A 409 -9.55 -0.56 22.25
C ASN A 409 -10.55 0.43 22.92
N LEU A 410 -11.70 0.61 22.28
CA LEU A 410 -13.07 0.76 22.81
C LEU A 410 -13.36 0.37 24.28
N ILE A 411 -13.52 -0.92 24.50
CA ILE A 411 -14.20 -1.41 25.70
C ILE A 411 -13.21 -1.69 26.83
N LEU A 412 -11.97 -2.03 26.51
CA LEU A 412 -11.00 -2.47 27.51
C LEU A 412 -10.48 -1.30 28.37
N PRO A 413 -10.41 -1.48 29.71
CA PRO A 413 -9.89 -0.48 30.64
C PRO A 413 -8.38 -0.27 30.45
N GLY A 414 -7.81 0.77 31.09
CA GLY A 414 -6.35 1.01 31.06
C GLY A 414 -5.84 1.71 29.80
N ARG A 415 -6.66 2.59 29.19
CA ARG A 415 -6.22 3.37 28.03
C ARG A 415 -5.10 4.35 28.41
N PRO A 416 -3.94 4.30 27.74
CA PRO A 416 -2.93 5.32 27.94
C PRO A 416 -3.47 6.69 27.50
N GLN A 417 -3.24 7.73 28.30
CA GLN A 417 -3.48 9.09 27.86
C GLN A 417 -2.50 9.41 26.73
N ILE A 418 -3.01 9.80 25.56
CA ILE A 418 -2.16 10.21 24.44
C ILE A 418 -1.49 11.52 24.84
N ASN A 419 -0.21 11.47 25.18
CA ASN A 419 0.62 12.66 25.41
C ASN A 419 0.64 13.52 24.15
N GLU A 420 0.69 14.84 24.37
CA GLU A 420 0.42 15.86 23.35
C GLU A 420 1.35 15.83 22.13
N ASN A 421 2.50 15.17 22.26
CA ASN A 421 3.51 15.00 21.22
C ASN A 421 3.93 13.53 21.11
N MET A 422 3.41 12.78 20.13
CA MET A 422 3.95 11.45 19.77
C MET A 422 5.39 11.52 19.22
N PHE A 423 5.90 12.74 18.97
CA PHE A 423 7.23 13.03 18.45
C PHE A 423 8.26 13.45 19.51
N GLU A 424 7.86 13.80 20.72
CA GLU A 424 8.82 14.14 21.77
C GLU A 424 9.39 12.85 22.38
N ARG A 425 10.69 12.63 22.15
CA ARG A 425 11.50 11.80 23.03
C ARG A 425 11.26 12.32 24.45
N LYS A 426 10.80 11.45 25.36
CA LYS A 426 11.14 11.62 26.77
C LYS A 426 12.68 11.66 26.84
N THR A 427 13.27 12.85 26.87
CA THR A 427 14.53 13.05 27.56
C THR A 427 14.23 12.67 29.00
N GLU A 428 14.67 11.48 29.40
CA GLU A 428 14.63 11.07 30.79
C GLU A 428 15.32 12.14 31.64
N ASN A 429 14.66 12.49 32.74
CA ASN A 429 15.18 13.35 33.78
C ASN A 429 16.52 12.79 34.28
N SER A 430 17.62 13.37 33.83
CA SER A 430 18.89 13.33 34.56
C SER A 430 18.94 14.56 35.48
N ASN A 431 18.07 14.58 36.48
CA ASN A 431 18.14 15.49 37.62
C ASN A 431 17.57 14.73 38.82
N ASP A 432 18.36 13.80 39.34
CA ASP A 432 18.31 13.42 40.75
C ASP A 432 19.66 12.80 41.12
N HIS A 433 20.17 13.24 42.29
CA HIS A 433 21.48 12.97 42.90
C HIS A 433 22.62 13.78 42.25
N VAL A 434 23.19 14.81 42.90
CA VAL A 434 23.77 14.81 44.24
C VAL A 434 23.62 16.19 44.89
N ALA A 435 23.05 16.20 46.10
CA ALA A 435 23.36 17.19 47.14
C ALA A 435 24.45 16.61 48.04
#